data_AF-A0A9Q2QQS1-F1
#
_entry.id   AF-A0A9Q2QQS1-F1
#
_cell.length_a   1.000
_cell.length_b   1.000
_cell.length_c   1.000
_cell.angle_alpha   90.00
_cell.angle_beta   90.00
_cell.angle_gamma   90.00
#
_symmetry.space_group_name_H-M   'P 1'
#
loop_
_entity.id
_entity.type
_entity.pdbx_description
1 polymer ?
#
loop_
_entity_poly.entity_id
_entity_poly.type
_entity_poly.pdbx_seq_one_letter_code
_entity_poly.pdbx_strand_id
1 'polypeptide(L)'
;MSKDELKVYIINYIKYHTAVSFVDLEELFESLHIEYQGEFTFVHVDNENIVLWHGWSMEVINIVGNLLTSEQLELERTDVTTYASHGMYLDLPIMTNPFDDSDTRWLPVTLKLSDTMNTLLH
;
A
#
# COMPACT_ATOMS: atom_id res chain seq x y z
N MET A 1 4.00 9.58 -17.80
CA MET A 1 3.21 8.33 -17.72
C MET A 1 1.79 8.68 -17.37
N SER A 2 0.79 8.01 -17.93
CA SER A 2 -0.61 8.17 -17.57
C SER A 2 -0.97 7.37 -16.32
N LYS A 3 -2.12 7.68 -15.71
CA LYS A 3 -2.60 6.97 -14.51
C LYS A 3 -2.87 5.49 -14.78
N ASP A 4 -3.44 5.16 -15.93
CA ASP A 4 -3.74 3.78 -16.29
C ASP A 4 -2.47 2.98 -16.62
N GLU A 5 -1.46 3.61 -17.23
CA GLU A 5 -0.15 2.99 -17.38
C GLU A 5 0.49 2.69 -16.03
N LEU A 6 0.44 3.62 -15.07
CA LEU A 6 1.00 3.40 -13.73
C LEU A 6 0.29 2.24 -12.99
N LYS A 7 -1.04 2.14 -13.11
CA LYS A 7 -1.79 0.99 -12.56
C LYS A 7 -1.30 -0.34 -13.13
N VAL A 8 -1.06 -0.40 -14.44
CA VAL A 8 -0.51 -1.60 -15.08
C VAL A 8 0.89 -1.94 -14.56
N TYR A 9 1.74 -0.94 -14.34
CA TYR A 9 3.06 -1.15 -13.73
C TYR A 9 2.95 -1.71 -12.30
N ILE A 10 2.07 -1.15 -11.47
CA ILE A 10 1.84 -1.63 -10.09
C ILE A 10 1.35 -3.09 -10.10
N ILE A 11 0.35 -3.41 -10.92
CA ILE A 11 -0.20 -4.78 -11.03
C ILE A 11 0.90 -5.76 -11.46
N ASN A 12 1.68 -5.40 -12.48
CA ASN A 12 2.78 -6.26 -12.94
C ASN A 12 3.86 -6.41 -11.88
N TYR A 13 4.20 -5.35 -11.16
CA TYR A 13 5.18 -5.41 -10.07
C TYR A 13 4.73 -6.40 -9.00
N ILE A 14 3.49 -6.28 -8.52
CA ILE A 14 2.91 -7.17 -7.50
C ILE A 14 2.77 -8.61 -8.02
N LYS A 15 2.50 -8.81 -9.31
CA LYS A 15 2.43 -10.16 -9.91
C LYS A 15 3.73 -10.95 -9.75
N TYR A 16 4.89 -10.28 -9.84
CA TYR A 16 6.20 -10.93 -9.85
C TYR A 16 6.96 -10.84 -8.53
N HIS A 17 6.38 -10.19 -7.52
CA HIS A 17 6.98 -10.03 -6.19
C HIS A 17 6.02 -10.51 -5.10
N THR A 18 6.55 -11.19 -4.09
CA THR A 18 5.77 -11.64 -2.95
C THR A 18 5.81 -10.59 -1.83
N ALA A 19 4.69 -10.40 -1.13
CA ALA A 19 4.62 -9.54 0.06
C ALA A 19 5.05 -8.08 -0.20
N VAL A 20 4.56 -7.49 -1.29
CA VAL A 20 4.86 -6.09 -1.67
C VAL A 20 4.34 -5.12 -0.62
N SER A 21 5.24 -4.40 0.05
CA SER A 21 4.91 -3.34 0.99
C SER A 21 4.70 -1.99 0.28
N PHE A 22 4.29 -0.97 1.03
CA PHE A 22 4.24 0.39 0.49
C PHE A 22 5.64 0.93 0.13
N VAL A 23 6.69 0.52 0.85
CA VAL A 23 8.08 0.91 0.55
C VAL A 23 8.52 0.33 -0.80
N ASP A 24 8.16 -0.93 -1.09
CA ASP A 24 8.48 -1.54 -2.39
C ASP A 24 7.77 -0.80 -3.55
N LEU A 25 6.58 -0.24 -3.30
CA LEU A 25 5.91 0.63 -4.29
C LEU A 25 6.62 1.98 -4.44
N GLU A 26 7.19 2.53 -3.37
CA GLU A 26 8.02 3.74 -3.46
C GLU A 26 9.26 3.51 -4.33
N GLU A 27 9.96 2.38 -4.16
CA GLU A 27 11.09 2.00 -5.01
C GLU A 27 10.67 1.86 -6.49
N LEU A 28 9.49 1.26 -6.74
CA LEU A 28 8.90 1.22 -8.07
C LEU A 28 8.68 2.65 -8.61
N PHE A 29 8.09 3.54 -7.81
CA PHE A 29 7.83 4.93 -8.21
C PHE A 29 9.13 5.68 -8.51
N GLU A 30 10.17 5.52 -7.69
CA GLU A 30 11.50 6.08 -7.92
C GLU A 30 12.10 5.57 -9.24
N SER A 31 12.03 4.26 -9.49
CA SER A 31 12.53 3.64 -10.72
C SER A 31 11.82 4.13 -11.98
N LEU A 32 10.55 4.53 -11.84
CA LEU A 32 9.70 5.06 -12.91
C LEU A 32 9.71 6.59 -12.98
N HIS A 33 10.46 7.28 -12.11
CA HIS A 33 10.49 8.73 -11.97
C HIS A 33 9.10 9.35 -11.73
N ILE A 34 8.30 8.72 -10.88
CA ILE A 34 6.99 9.19 -10.43
C ILE A 34 7.17 10.01 -9.15
N GLU A 35 6.67 11.25 -9.15
CA GLU A 35 6.60 12.09 -7.95
C GLU A 35 5.50 11.56 -7.02
N TYR A 36 5.90 10.71 -6.07
CA TYR A 36 4.97 10.07 -5.14
C TYR A 36 4.90 10.76 -3.79
N GLN A 37 5.93 11.50 -3.40
CA GLN A 37 6.00 12.13 -2.08
C GLN A 37 4.90 13.20 -1.90
N GLY A 38 4.38 13.31 -0.69
CA GLY A 38 3.40 14.30 -0.30
C GLY A 38 3.09 14.25 1.19
N GLU A 39 2.02 14.94 1.59
CA GLU A 39 1.67 15.15 3.01
C GLU A 39 0.47 14.29 3.44
N PHE A 40 -0.04 13.42 2.57
CA PHE A 40 -1.27 12.69 2.84
C PHE A 40 -1.01 11.31 3.45
N THR A 41 -1.98 10.89 4.27
CA THR A 41 -1.98 9.61 4.96
C THR A 41 -3.00 8.68 4.32
N PHE A 42 -2.56 7.47 3.99
CA PHE A 42 -3.43 6.39 3.52
C PHE A 42 -3.97 5.63 4.73
N VAL A 43 -5.28 5.71 4.95
CA VAL A 43 -5.97 5.13 6.12
C VAL A 43 -6.91 4.00 5.71
N HIS A 44 -7.28 3.16 6.67
CA HIS A 44 -8.27 2.11 6.45
C HIS A 44 -9.65 2.70 6.14
N VAL A 45 -10.41 2.07 5.23
CA VAL A 45 -11.69 2.60 4.74
C VAL A 45 -12.74 2.73 5.85
N ASP A 46 -12.75 1.80 6.80
CA ASP A 46 -13.74 1.79 7.89
C ASP A 46 -13.32 2.61 9.12
N ASN A 47 -12.05 3.03 9.19
CA ASN A 47 -11.53 3.70 10.38
C ASN A 47 -10.28 4.55 10.09
N GLU A 48 -10.43 5.88 10.19
CA GLU A 48 -9.35 6.84 9.93
C GLU A 48 -8.21 6.81 10.97
N ASN A 49 -8.44 6.25 12.15
CA ASN A 49 -7.38 6.06 13.16
C ASN A 49 -6.42 4.91 12.78
N ILE A 50 -6.80 4.07 11.80
CA ILE A 50 -5.95 2.98 11.32
C ILE A 50 -5.16 3.48 10.12
N VAL A 51 -3.92 3.87 10.35
CA VAL A 51 -2.97 4.30 9.31
C VAL A 51 -2.38 3.07 8.64
N LEU A 52 -2.43 3.03 7.30
CA LEU A 52 -1.78 2.02 6.49
C LEU A 52 -0.40 2.51 6.03
N TRP A 53 -0.34 3.77 5.56
CA TRP A 53 0.89 4.44 5.12
C TRP A 53 0.79 5.96 5.19
N HIS A 54 1.93 6.66 5.13
CA HIS A 54 2.00 8.12 5.12
C HIS A 54 3.10 8.61 4.16
N GLY A 55 3.02 9.86 3.73
CA GLY A 55 4.05 10.52 2.94
C GLY A 55 3.78 10.50 1.45
N TRP A 56 2.56 10.17 1.03
CA TRP A 56 2.18 10.08 -0.37
C TRP A 56 1.42 11.32 -0.85
N SER A 57 1.53 11.62 -2.14
CA SER A 57 0.69 12.59 -2.81
C SER A 57 -0.74 12.07 -2.95
N MET A 58 -1.71 12.98 -2.97
CA MET A 58 -3.12 12.62 -3.17
C MET A 58 -3.34 11.88 -4.51
N GLU A 59 -2.50 12.15 -5.51
CA GLU A 59 -2.57 11.47 -6.79
C GLU A 59 -2.24 9.98 -6.67
N VAL A 60 -1.14 9.64 -5.99
CA VAL A 60 -0.73 8.25 -5.77
C VAL A 60 -1.72 7.52 -4.87
N ILE A 61 -2.19 8.18 -3.80
CA ILE A 61 -3.27 7.66 -2.94
C ILE A 61 -4.50 7.28 -3.76
N ASN A 62 -4.95 8.14 -4.67
CA ASN A 62 -6.11 7.86 -5.50
C ASN A 62 -5.88 6.71 -6.48
N ILE A 63 -4.66 6.57 -7.02
CA ILE A 63 -4.33 5.49 -7.96
C ILE A 63 -4.33 4.14 -7.25
N VAL A 64 -3.62 4.03 -6.13
CA VAL A 64 -3.54 2.78 -5.33
C VAL A 64 -4.89 2.47 -4.68
N GLY A 65 -5.57 3.48 -4.14
CA GLY A 65 -6.93 3.36 -3.61
C GLY A 65 -7.94 2.90 -4.67
N ASN A 66 -7.81 3.35 -5.92
CA ASN A 66 -8.67 2.86 -7.00
C ASN A 66 -8.44 1.37 -7.30
N LEU A 67 -7.21 0.88 -7.25
CA LEU A 67 -6.91 -0.55 -7.43
C LEU A 67 -7.49 -1.41 -6.30
N LEU A 68 -7.46 -0.92 -5.06
CA LEU A 68 -8.04 -1.60 -3.90
C LEU A 68 -9.58 -1.61 -3.96
N THR A 69 -10.19 -0.44 -4.17
CA THR A 69 -11.66 -0.28 -4.23
C THR A 69 -12.31 -0.96 -5.44
N SER A 70 -11.54 -1.23 -6.51
CA SER A 70 -12.00 -2.02 -7.67
C SER A 70 -11.66 -3.51 -7.56
N GLU A 71 -11.24 -3.97 -6.37
CA GLU A 71 -10.93 -5.38 -6.08
C GLU A 71 -9.87 -5.97 -7.02
N GLN A 72 -8.96 -5.14 -7.54
CA GLN A 72 -7.81 -5.61 -8.32
C GLN A 72 -6.64 -5.98 -7.41
N LEU A 73 -6.50 -5.24 -6.31
CA LEU A 73 -5.55 -5.50 -5.24
C LEU A 73 -6.28 -5.74 -3.93
N GLU A 74 -5.62 -6.47 -3.05
CA GLU A 74 -6.05 -6.71 -1.68
C GLU A 74 -4.93 -6.35 -0.71
N LEU A 75 -5.32 -5.95 0.50
CA LEU A 75 -4.40 -5.75 1.61
C LEU A 75 -4.33 -7.02 2.46
N GLU A 76 -3.13 -7.42 2.80
CA GLU A 76 -2.87 -8.52 3.72
C GLU A 76 -2.05 -8.00 4.90
N ARG A 77 -2.52 -8.28 6.12
CA ARG A 77 -1.83 -7.86 7.34
C ARG A 77 -0.48 -8.55 7.44
N THR A 78 0.55 -7.79 7.80
CA THR A 78 1.92 -8.29 7.95
C THR A 78 2.53 -7.87 9.28
N ASP A 79 3.77 -8.29 9.52
CA ASP A 79 4.59 -7.84 10.65
C ASP A 79 5.48 -6.66 10.25
N VAL A 80 5.89 -5.84 11.22
CA VAL A 80 6.80 -4.70 10.99
C VAL A 80 8.14 -5.11 10.41
N THR A 81 8.59 -6.36 10.61
CA THR A 81 9.83 -6.87 10.02
C THR A 81 9.82 -6.87 8.49
N THR A 82 8.65 -6.93 7.85
CA THR A 82 8.51 -6.77 6.38
C THR A 82 8.96 -5.39 5.91
N TYR A 83 8.84 -4.37 6.77
CA TYR A 83 9.31 -3.01 6.51
C TYR A 83 10.75 -2.78 6.99
N ALA A 84 11.25 -3.63 7.89
CA ALA A 84 12.57 -3.49 8.52
C ALA A 84 13.74 -3.70 7.55
N SER A 85 13.58 -4.47 6.47
CA SER A 85 14.63 -4.65 5.45
C SER A 85 15.08 -3.32 4.83
N HIS A 86 14.23 -2.30 4.87
CA HIS A 86 14.47 -1.00 4.28
C HIS A 86 14.68 0.12 5.32
N GLY A 87 14.67 -0.20 6.62
CA GLY A 87 14.83 0.79 7.71
C GLY A 87 13.72 1.86 7.78
N MET A 88 12.66 1.70 7.00
CA MET A 88 11.54 2.62 6.90
C MET A 88 10.39 2.13 7.77
N TYR A 89 9.93 2.95 8.70
CA TYR A 89 8.80 2.66 9.59
C TYR A 89 8.02 3.94 9.85
N LEU A 90 6.72 3.80 10.14
CA LEU A 90 5.95 4.92 10.64
C LEU A 90 6.25 5.13 12.13
N ASP A 91 6.46 6.37 12.53
CA ASP A 91 6.58 6.76 13.94
C ASP A 91 5.20 6.79 14.62
N LEU A 92 4.56 5.63 14.67
CA LEU A 92 3.22 5.41 15.21
C LEU A 92 3.18 4.09 15.99
N PRO A 93 2.33 3.98 17.03
CA PRO A 93 2.10 2.71 17.71
C PRO A 93 1.58 1.65 16.73
N ILE A 94 2.15 0.45 16.77
CA ILE A 94 1.71 -0.66 15.94
C ILE A 94 0.35 -1.16 16.44
N MET A 95 -0.59 -1.32 15.51
CA MET A 95 -1.92 -1.87 15.74
C MET A 95 -1.80 -3.36 16.04
N THR A 96 -1.82 -3.77 17.31
CA THR A 96 -1.78 -5.20 17.71
C THR A 96 -3.16 -5.83 17.88
N ASN A 97 -4.19 -5.02 18.18
CA ASN A 97 -5.57 -5.44 18.37
C ASN A 97 -6.51 -4.62 17.47
N PRO A 98 -7.19 -5.21 16.49
CA PRO A 98 -8.07 -4.48 15.56
C PRO A 98 -9.30 -3.83 16.24
N PHE A 99 -9.60 -4.17 17.49
CA PHE A 99 -10.70 -3.57 18.26
C PHE A 99 -10.25 -2.41 19.16
N ASP A 100 -8.98 -2.04 19.14
CA ASP A 100 -8.46 -0.88 19.88
C ASP A 100 -8.17 0.27 18.90
N ASP A 101 -9.23 1.01 18.58
CA ASP A 101 -9.26 2.13 17.64
C ASP A 101 -9.32 3.51 18.31
N SER A 102 -9.06 3.55 19.62
CA SER A 102 -9.15 4.76 20.43
C SER A 102 -8.11 5.82 20.08
N ASP A 103 -6.95 5.39 19.59
CA ASP A 103 -5.81 6.23 19.18
C ASP A 103 -5.37 5.90 17.75
N THR A 104 -4.68 6.84 17.10
CA THR A 104 -4.07 6.60 15.79
C THR A 104 -2.96 5.55 15.89
N ARG A 105 -3.05 4.49 15.06
CA ARG A 105 -2.12 3.36 15.06
C ARG A 105 -1.76 2.97 13.64
N TRP A 106 -0.54 2.46 13.47
CA TRP A 106 -0.09 1.91 12.19
C TRP A 106 -0.46 0.42 12.09
N LEU A 107 -1.12 0.05 11.01
CA LEU A 107 -1.36 -1.34 10.62
C LEU A 107 -0.42 -1.72 9.46
N PRO A 108 0.65 -2.49 9.70
CA PRO A 108 1.50 -2.97 8.63
C PRO A 108 0.72 -3.92 7.72
N VAL A 109 0.74 -3.63 6.43
CA VAL A 109 0.12 -4.44 5.38
C VAL A 109 1.05 -4.63 4.20
N THR A 110 0.80 -5.67 3.43
CA THR A 110 1.34 -5.87 2.08
C THR A 110 0.19 -5.91 1.08
N LEU A 111 0.49 -5.57 -0.17
CA LEU A 111 -0.41 -5.66 -1.30
C LEU A 111 -0.21 -6.99 -2.02
N LYS A 112 -1.33 -7.59 -2.43
CA LYS A 112 -1.36 -8.74 -3.33
C LYS A 112 -2.43 -8.53 -4.39
N LEU A 113 -2.32 -9.27 -5.50
CA LEU A 113 -3.42 -9.36 -6.47
C LEU A 113 -4.61 -10.06 -5.81
N SER A 114 -5.82 -9.63 -6.14
CA SER A 114 -7.02 -10.37 -5.74
C SER A 114 -7.08 -11.74 -6.39
N ASP A 115 -7.86 -12.65 -5.81
CA ASP A 115 -8.04 -14.01 -6.36
C ASP A 115 -8.56 -13.98 -7.81
N THR A 116 -9.45 -13.04 -8.11
CA THR A 116 -9.98 -12.80 -9.46
C THR A 116 -8.87 -12.36 -10.42
N MET A 117 -8.05 -11.38 -10.02
CA MET A 117 -6.96 -10.88 -10.86
C MET A 117 -5.85 -11.93 -11.06
N ASN A 118 -5.51 -12.69 -10.03
CA ASN A 118 -4.60 -13.82 -10.15
C ASN A 118 -5.09 -14.82 -11.19
N THR A 119 -6.37 -15.18 -11.17
CA THR A 119 -6.95 -16.13 -12.14
C THR A 119 -6.94 -15.59 -13.57
N LEU A 120 -7.15 -14.29 -13.78
CA LEU A 120 -7.16 -13.68 -15.12
C LEU A 120 -5.77 -13.53 -15.75
N LEU A 121 -4.72 -13.48 -14.92
CA LEU A 121 -3.34 -13.22 -15.36
C LEU A 121 -2.47 -14.49 -15.46
N HIS A 122 -3.05 -15.66 -15.18
CA HIS A 122 -2.44 -17.00 -15.27
C HIS A 122 -3.15 -17.86 -16.31
#